data_AF-A0ABD0NYX8-F1
#
_entry.id   AF-A0ABD0NYX8-F1
#
_cell.length_a   1.000
_cell.length_b   1.000
_cell.length_c   1.000
_cell.angle_alpha   90.00
_cell.angle_beta   90.00
_cell.angle_gamma   90.00
#
_symmetry.space_group_name_H-M   'P 1'
#
loop_
_entity.id
_entity.type
_entity.pdbx_description
1 polymer ?
#
loop_
_entity_poly.entity_id
_entity_poly.type
_entity_poly.pdbx_seq_one_letter_code
_entity_poly.pdbx_strand_id
1 'polypeptide(L)' 'MRVVEREVLQEQLIDIILDVLRRNPQLHYYQGYHDIVVTFQLVVGQRMTIAIMEKLSNHHL' A
#
# COMPACT_ATOMS: atom_id res chain seq x y z
N MET A 1 14.64 13.77 2.39
CA MET A 1 14.47 12.47 3.06
C MET A 1 15.83 11.79 3.11
N ARG A 2 16.27 11.33 4.28
CA ARG A 2 17.54 10.59 4.40
C ARG A 2 17.40 9.23 3.71
N VAL A 3 18.49 8.65 3.23
CA VAL A 3 18.47 7.35 2.51
C VAL A 3 17.79 6.26 3.34
N VAL A 4 18.11 6.20 4.64
CA VAL A 4 17.52 5.23 5.58
C VAL A 4 16.00 5.39 5.72
N GLU A 5 15.50 6.63 5.75
CA GLU A 5 14.04 6.88 5.80
C GLU A 5 13.35 6.38 4.52
N ARG A 6 14.02 6.48 3.38
CA ARG A 6 13.51 5.97 2.10
C ARG A 6 13.37 4.46 2.12
N GLU A 7 14.39 3.76 2.60
CA GLU A 7 14.39 2.30 2.66
C GLU A 7 13.28 1.78 3.57
N VAL A 8 13.11 2.38 4.75
CA VAL A 8 12.02 2.05 5.68
C VAL A 8 10.64 2.25 5.04
N LEU A 9 10.43 3.36 4.32
CA LEU A 9 9.16 3.59 3.63
C LEU A 9 8.90 2.59 2.50
N GLN A 10 9.95 2.15 1.80
CA GLN A 10 9.83 1.14 0.74
C GLN A 10 9.50 -0.24 1.31
N GLU A 11 10.11 -0.65 2.41
CA GLU A 11 9.77 -1.90 3.10
C GLU A 11 8.31 -1.87 3.57
N GLN A 12 7.90 -0.78 4.22
CA GLN A 12 6.51 -0.59 4.64
C GLN A 12 5.53 -0.60 3.45
N LEU A 13 5.90 -0.03 2.30
CA LEU A 13 5.06 -0.05 1.10
C LEU A 13 4.82 -1.49 0.62
N ILE A 14 5.88 -2.30 0.60
CA ILE A 14 5.78 -3.72 0.24
C ILE A 14 4.90 -4.46 1.25
N ASP A 15 5.08 -4.22 2.55
CA ASP A 15 4.26 -4.83 3.60
C ASP A 15 2.78 -4.51 3.44
N ILE A 16 2.43 -3.26 3.13
CA ILE A 16 1.05 -2.83 2.90
C ILE A 16 0.46 -3.56 1.69
N ILE A 17 1.16 -3.56 0.56
CA ILE A 17 0.69 -4.20 -0.68
C ILE A 17 0.45 -5.69 -0.44
N LEU A 18 1.41 -6.38 0.18
CA LEU A 18 1.29 -7.80 0.47
C LEU A 18 0.18 -8.10 1.48
N ASP A 19 -0.05 -7.23 2.48
CA ASP A 19 -1.14 -7.41 3.44
C ASP A 19 -2.51 -7.27 2.79
N VAL A 20 -2.70 -6.27 1.93
CA VAL A 20 -3.96 -6.08 1.19
C VAL A 20 -4.22 -7.27 0.27
N LEU A 21 -3.24 -7.70 -0.54
CA LEU A 21 -3.41 -8.83 -1.46
C LEU A 21 -3.62 -10.16 -0.74
N ARG A 22 -2.93 -10.40 0.39
CA ARG A 22 -3.10 -11.62 1.19
C ARG A 22 -4.49 -11.74 1.78
N ARG A 23 -5.09 -10.63 2.22
CA ARG A 23 -6.46 -10.59 2.77
C ARG A 23 -7.54 -10.68 1.70
N ASN A 24 -7.18 -10.41 0.44
CA ASN A 24 -8.11 -10.33 -0.68
C ASN A 24 -7.58 -11.16 -1.88
N PRO A 25 -7.68 -12.50 -1.82
CA PRO A 25 -7.07 -13.40 -2.82
C PRO A 25 -7.57 -13.21 -4.26
N GLN A 26 -8.72 -12.56 -4.43
CA GLN A 26 -9.28 -12.18 -5.73
C GLN A 26 -8.56 -11.00 -6.38
N LEU A 27 -7.78 -10.23 -5.61
CA LEU A 27 -7.03 -9.09 -6.13
C LEU A 27 -5.71 -9.56 -6.72
N HIS A 28 -5.34 -8.94 -7.84
CA HIS A 28 -4.06 -9.16 -8.49
C HIS A 28 -3.32 -7.84 -8.57
N TYR A 29 -2.02 -7.87 -8.28
CA TYR A 29 -1.18 -6.69 -8.44
C TYR A 29 -1.15 -6.26 -9.91
N TYR A 30 -1.41 -4.98 -10.16
CA TYR A 30 -1.26 -4.36 -11.47
C TYR A 30 -0.22 -3.23 -11.42
N GLN A 31 0.41 -2.96 -12.56
CA GLN A 31 1.42 -1.91 -12.67
C GLN A 31 0.78 -0.53 -12.40
N GLY A 32 1.32 0.18 -11.41
CA GLY A 32 0.78 1.46 -10.90
C GLY A 32 0.03 1.34 -9.57
N TYR A 33 -0.24 0.13 -9.07
CA TYR A 33 -0.88 -0.05 -7.76
C TYR A 33 -0.07 0.59 -6.62
N HIS A 34 1.25 0.43 -6.65
CA HIS A 34 2.15 1.00 -5.64
C HIS A 34 2.12 2.54 -5.61
N ASP A 35 1.89 3.21 -6.75
CA ASP A 35 1.80 4.68 -6.81
C ASP A 35 0.57 5.20 -6.03
N ILE A 36 -0.53 4.44 -6.05
CA ILE A 36 -1.73 4.74 -5.27
C ILE A 36 -1.44 4.50 -3.78
N VAL A 37 -0.88 3.33 -3.44
CA VAL A 37 -0.61 2.94 -2.05
C VAL A 37 0.36 3.91 -1.36
N VAL A 38 1.45 4.30 -2.05
CA VAL A 38 2.46 5.21 -1.49
C VAL A 38 1.89 6.62 -1.25
N THR A 39 0.95 7.07 -2.10
CA THR A 39 0.28 8.37 -1.91
C THR A 39 -0.45 8.42 -0.57
N PHE A 40 -1.17 7.36 -0.21
CA PHE A 40 -1.81 7.27 1.11
C PHE A 40 -0.78 7.06 2.23
N GLN A 41 0.20 6.18 2.05
CA GLN A 41 1.23 5.93 3.07
C GLN A 41 1.95 7.21 3.52
N LEU A 42 2.29 8.09 2.57
CA LEU A 42 2.97 9.35 2.85
C LEU A 42 2.09 10.38 3.58
N VAL A 43 0.76 10.28 3.48
CA VAL A 43 -0.18 11.26 4.06
C VAL A 43 -0.79 10.77 5.37
N VAL A 44 -1.19 9.50 5.43
CA VAL A 44 -1.96 8.95 6.55
C VAL A 44 -1.24 7.85 7.33
N GLY A 45 -0.06 7.41 6.86
CA GLY A 45 0.73 6.36 7.48
C GLY A 45 0.18 4.94 7.27
N GLN A 46 1.02 3.95 7.55
CA GLN A 46 0.81 2.53 7.19
C GLN A 46 -0.54 1.95 7.62
N ARG A 47 -0.93 2.12 8.89
CA ARG A 47 -2.16 1.50 9.43
C ARG A 47 -3.42 1.99 8.71
N MET A 48 -3.51 3.30 8.47
CA MET A 48 -4.65 3.88 7.79
C MET A 48 -4.63 3.53 6.29
N THR A 49 -3.45 3.49 5.67
CA THR A 49 -3.31 3.04 4.28
C THR A 49 -3.87 1.63 4.08
N ILE A 50 -3.56 0.67 4.97
CA ILE A 50 -4.09 -0.70 4.86
C ILE A 50 -5.62 -0.68 4.87
N ALA A 51 -6.24 0.03 5.82
CA ALA A 51 -7.70 0.11 5.93
C ALA A 51 -8.35 0.78 4.70
N ILE A 52 -7.74 1.85 4.18
CA ILE A 52 -8.22 2.54 2.97
C ILE A 52 -8.09 1.62 1.75
N MET A 53 -6.94 0.98 1.56
CA MET A 53 -6.67 0.15 0.38
C MET A 53 -7.51 -1.11 0.38
N GLU A 54 -7.80 -1.71 1.54
CA GLU A 54 -8.74 -2.83 1.64
C GLU A 54 -10.15 -2.45 1.13
N LYS A 55 -10.62 -1.24 1.42
CA LYS A 55 -11.89 -0.73 0.87
C LYS A 55 -11.77 -0.38 -0.62
N LEU A 56 -10.79 0.43 -0.97
CA LEU A 56 -10.63 1.00 -2.32
C LEU A 56 -10.39 -0.10 -3.36
N SER A 57 -9.51 -1.05 -3.07
CA SER A 57 -9.15 -2.13 -3.99
C SER A 57 -10.25 -3.15 -4.22
N ASN A 58 -11.25 -3.24 -3.34
CA ASN A 58 -12.38 -4.17 -3.53
C ASN A 58 -13.57 -3.57 -4.28
N HIS A 59 -13.59 -2.24 -4.47
CA HIS A 59 -14.76 -1.54 -5.01
C HIS A 59 -14.44 -0.72 -6.27
N HIS A 60 -13.19 -0.28 -6.44
CA HIS A 60 -12.85 0.76 -7.41
C HIS A 60 -11.58 0.52 -8.23
N LEU A 61 -10.80 -0.53 -7.91
CA LEU A 61 -9.57 -0.89 -8.62
C LEU A 61 -9.64 -2.38 -8.99
#